data_AF-A0A3B0JN35-F1
#
_entry.id   AF-A0A3B0JN35-F1
#
_cell.length_a   1.000
_cell.length_b   1.000
_cell.length_c   1.000
_cell.angle_alpha   90.00
_cell.angle_beta   90.00
_cell.angle_gamma   90.00
#
_symmetry.space_group_name_H-M   'P 1'
#
loop_
_entity.id
_entity.type
_entity.pdbx_description
1 polymer ?
#
loop_
_entity_poly.entity_id
_entity_poly.type
_entity_poly.pdbx_seq_one_letter_code
_entity_poly.pdbx_strand_id
1 'polypeptide(L)'
;MQCGLEMNDCERSPNRTNLRVNFNEKGAEVKERREKFLTAKYGSHQMSLIRKRLAVEMWLYDELQKLFDPPSEAIDVDIDEILDMDTDDIRRSHLIRLLSVCKRPQSDISKFISDLLDRAKTL
;
A
#
# COMPACT_ATOMS: atom_id res chain seq x y z
N MET A 1 -68.32 -19.54 8.48
CA MET A 1 -67.60 -18.37 9.00
C MET A 1 -66.46 -18.08 8.05
N GLN A 2 -66.49 -16.89 7.47
CA GLN A 2 -65.53 -16.36 6.50
C GLN A 2 -64.69 -15.32 7.24
N CYS A 3 -63.37 -15.52 7.34
CA CYS A 3 -62.33 -14.54 7.69
C CYS A 3 -61.03 -15.18 7.19
N GLY A 4 -60.12 -14.56 6.45
CA GLY A 4 -59.90 -13.18 6.08
C GLY A 4 -58.39 -13.13 5.74
N LEU A 5 -58.06 -12.87 4.48
CA LEU A 5 -56.70 -12.68 3.99
C LEU A 5 -56.17 -11.34 4.49
N GLU A 6 -55.03 -11.29 5.17
CA GLU A 6 -54.09 -10.15 5.12
C GLU A 6 -52.66 -10.69 5.26
N MET A 7 -52.05 -11.03 4.11
CA MET A 7 -50.61 -11.20 3.98
C MET A 7 -50.03 -9.79 3.80
N ASN A 8 -49.09 -9.41 4.66
CA ASN A 8 -48.34 -8.16 4.54
C ASN A 8 -47.66 -8.09 3.17
N ASP A 9 -48.08 -7.13 2.34
CA ASP A 9 -47.41 -6.72 1.12
C ASP A 9 -46.01 -6.21 1.47
N CYS A 10 -45.01 -7.08 1.26
CA CYS A 10 -43.64 -6.66 1.06
C CYS A 10 -43.63 -5.83 -0.23
N GLU A 11 -43.68 -4.50 -0.09
CA GLU A 11 -43.46 -3.49 -1.13
C GLU A 11 -42.29 -3.91 -2.05
N ARG A 12 -42.65 -4.59 -3.15
CA ARG A 12 -41.73 -5.09 -4.15
C ARG A 12 -41.40 -3.94 -5.07
N SER A 13 -40.22 -3.35 -4.89
CA SER A 13 -39.71 -2.31 -5.80
C SER A 13 -39.86 -2.77 -7.27
N PRO A 14 -40.47 -1.96 -8.16
CA PRO A 14 -41.00 -2.45 -9.43
C PRO A 14 -39.94 -2.52 -10.55
N ASN A 15 -38.70 -2.91 -10.25
CA ASN A 15 -37.61 -2.76 -11.23
C ASN A 15 -36.60 -3.92 -11.29
N ARG A 16 -37.07 -5.17 -11.23
CA ARG A 16 -36.22 -6.37 -11.48
C ARG A 16 -36.70 -7.27 -12.62
N THR A 17 -37.18 -6.72 -13.73
CA THR A 17 -37.57 -7.54 -14.90
C THR A 17 -36.58 -7.51 -16.08
N ASN A 18 -35.53 -6.68 -16.04
CA ASN A 18 -34.65 -6.47 -17.21
C ASN A 18 -33.15 -6.63 -16.93
N LEU A 19 -32.76 -7.63 -16.13
CA LEU A 19 -31.38 -8.12 -16.09
C LEU A 19 -31.27 -9.39 -16.94
N ARG A 20 -31.52 -9.28 -18.26
CA ARG A 20 -31.08 -10.30 -19.22
C ARG A 20 -29.76 -9.84 -19.83
N VAL A 21 -28.72 -10.65 -19.70
CA VAL A 21 -27.48 -10.47 -20.46
C VAL A 21 -27.70 -11.04 -21.87
N ASN A 22 -27.55 -10.19 -22.89
CA ASN A 22 -27.61 -10.62 -24.28
C ASN A 22 -26.29 -11.33 -24.65
N PHE A 23 -26.36 -12.63 -24.93
CA PHE A 23 -25.29 -13.33 -25.65
C PHE A 23 -25.54 -13.16 -27.15
N ASN A 24 -24.76 -12.29 -27.79
CA ASN A 24 -24.82 -12.17 -29.24
C ASN A 24 -23.99 -13.30 -29.86
N GLU A 25 -24.61 -14.45 -30.08
CA GLU A 25 -24.02 -15.50 -30.91
C GLU A 25 -24.18 -15.11 -32.38
N LYS A 26 -23.06 -14.65 -32.97
CA LYS A 26 -22.62 -14.76 -34.38
C LYS A 26 -22.00 -13.46 -34.87
N GLY A 27 -20.74 -13.55 -35.30
CA GLY A 27 -20.08 -12.53 -36.12
C GLY A 27 -18.69 -12.20 -35.61
N ALA A 28 -17.68 -12.77 -36.26
CA ALA A 28 -16.27 -12.45 -36.05
C ALA A 28 -15.96 -10.96 -36.22
N GLU A 29 -14.85 -10.53 -35.62
CA GLU A 29 -14.13 -9.27 -35.87
C GLU A 29 -14.44 -8.06 -34.96
N VAL A 30 -14.21 -8.18 -33.65
CA VAL A 30 -13.66 -7.07 -32.83
C VAL A 30 -12.80 -7.68 -31.70
N LYS A 31 -11.64 -8.25 -32.04
CA LYS A 31 -10.77 -8.93 -31.05
C LYS A 31 -9.70 -8.03 -30.40
N GLU A 32 -9.67 -6.72 -30.66
CA GLU A 32 -8.45 -5.95 -30.36
C GLU A 32 -8.61 -4.65 -29.54
N ARG A 33 -9.82 -4.16 -29.23
CA ARG A 33 -9.93 -2.73 -28.86
C ARG A 33 -10.08 -2.35 -27.38
N ARG A 34 -10.11 -3.26 -26.41
CA ARG A 34 -10.21 -2.85 -24.99
C ARG A 34 -9.60 -3.85 -24.02
N GLU A 35 -8.26 -3.90 -23.96
CA GLU A 35 -7.56 -4.31 -22.74
C GLU A 35 -7.85 -3.28 -21.64
N LYS A 36 -9.04 -3.36 -21.03
CA LYS A 36 -9.34 -2.60 -19.82
C LYS A 36 -8.58 -3.27 -18.70
N PHE A 37 -7.39 -2.77 -18.38
CA PHE A 37 -6.74 -3.12 -17.12
C PHE A 37 -7.72 -2.78 -15.99
N LEU A 38 -8.15 -3.80 -15.24
CA LEU A 38 -8.91 -3.62 -14.01
C LEU A 38 -7.96 -3.05 -12.97
N THR A 39 -7.67 -1.75 -13.05
CA THR A 39 -6.98 -1.04 -11.98
C THR A 39 -8.00 -0.79 -10.87
N ALA A 40 -7.99 -1.66 -9.87
CA ALA A 40 -8.72 -1.41 -8.64
C ALA A 40 -8.28 -0.06 -8.07
N LYS A 41 -9.24 0.80 -7.72
CA LYS A 41 -8.94 2.08 -7.09
C LYS A 41 -8.80 1.87 -5.59
N TYR A 42 -7.69 2.34 -5.02
CA TYR A 42 -7.53 2.45 -3.58
C TYR A 42 -8.48 3.53 -3.03
N GLY A 43 -9.14 3.25 -1.90
CA GLY A 43 -9.94 4.24 -1.19
C GLY A 43 -9.08 5.40 -0.65
N SER A 44 -9.71 6.48 -0.20
CA SER A 44 -9.01 7.67 0.32
C SER A 44 -7.98 7.34 1.41
N HIS A 45 -8.35 6.48 2.36
CA HIS A 45 -7.47 6.05 3.44
C HIS A 45 -6.27 5.25 2.93
N GLN A 46 -6.50 4.23 2.09
CA GLN A 46 -5.45 3.43 1.46
C GLN A 46 -4.51 4.32 0.64
N MET A 47 -5.06 5.26 -0.13
CA MET A 47 -4.23 6.23 -0.84
C MET A 47 -3.42 7.13 0.08
N SER A 48 -3.94 7.49 1.25
CA SER A 48 -3.18 8.24 2.24
C SER A 48 -2.02 7.41 2.80
N LEU A 49 -2.24 6.13 3.11
CA LEU A 49 -1.19 5.23 3.59
C LEU A 49 -0.10 5.03 2.53
N ILE A 50 -0.49 4.77 1.28
CA ILE A 50 0.45 4.63 0.16
C ILE A 50 1.32 5.88 0.02
N ARG A 51 0.71 7.08 0.07
CA ARG A 51 1.47 8.34 -0.01
C ARG A 51 2.43 8.53 1.15
N LYS A 52 2.01 8.21 2.38
CA LYS A 52 2.88 8.29 3.56
C LYS A 52 4.07 7.34 3.42
N ARG A 53 3.81 6.09 3.05
CA ARG A 53 4.86 5.08 2.83
C ARG A 53 5.86 5.58 1.80
N LEU A 54 5.39 5.98 0.61
CA LEU A 54 6.26 6.51 -0.45
C LEU A 54 7.11 7.70 0.02
N ALA A 55 6.56 8.58 0.85
CA ALA A 55 7.32 9.71 1.38
C ALA A 55 8.46 9.28 2.32
N VAL A 56 8.26 8.22 3.11
CA VAL A 56 9.31 7.64 3.96
C VAL A 56 10.35 6.90 3.11
N GLU A 57 9.90 6.09 2.15
CA GLU A 57 10.78 5.34 1.22
C GLU A 57 11.69 6.27 0.41
N MET A 58 11.12 7.35 -0.16
CA MET A 58 11.91 8.36 -0.89
C MET A 58 12.93 9.05 0.00
N TRP A 59 12.52 9.46 1.21
CA TRP A 59 13.44 10.08 2.16
C TRP A 59 14.57 9.14 2.56
N LEU A 60 14.25 7.86 2.81
CA LEU A 60 15.22 6.84 3.18
C LEU A 60 16.28 6.67 2.08
N TYR A 61 15.84 6.54 0.83
CA TYR A 61 16.74 6.45 -0.31
C TYR A 61 17.69 7.65 -0.38
N ASP A 62 17.14 8.88 -0.34
CA ASP A 62 17.93 10.10 -0.44
C ASP A 62 18.95 10.26 0.70
N GLU A 63 18.56 9.92 1.93
CA GLU A 63 19.46 10.01 3.08
C GLU A 63 20.54 8.91 3.07
N LEU A 64 20.21 7.69 2.63
CA LEU A 64 21.22 6.65 2.44
C LEU A 64 22.25 7.07 1.39
N GLN A 65 21.83 7.66 0.27
CA GLN A 65 22.76 8.15 -0.75
C GLN A 65 23.71 9.24 -0.22
N LYS A 66 23.29 10.06 0.75
CA LYS A 66 24.15 11.07 1.41
C LYS A 66 25.09 10.43 2.43
N LEU A 67 24.63 9.40 3.11
CA LEU A 67 25.38 8.70 4.14
C LEU A 67 26.58 7.95 3.52
N PHE A 68 26.43 7.36 2.33
CA PHE A 68 27.52 6.64 1.65
C PHE A 68 28.30 7.50 0.65
N ASP A 69 29.61 7.31 0.59
CA ASP A 69 30.52 7.96 -0.39
C ASP A 69 31.58 6.94 -0.84
N PRO A 70 31.53 6.42 -2.09
CA PRO A 70 30.59 6.79 -3.16
C PRO A 70 29.17 6.23 -2.94
N PRO A 71 28.11 6.87 -3.49
CA PRO A 71 26.72 6.44 -3.27
C PRO A 71 26.37 5.05 -3.83
N SER A 72 27.20 4.49 -4.72
CA SER A 72 27.06 3.12 -5.23
C SER A 72 27.30 2.04 -4.16
N GLU A 73 27.93 2.39 -3.04
CA GLU A 73 28.09 1.49 -1.88
C GLU A 73 26.88 1.52 -0.93
N ALA A 74 25.87 2.36 -1.21
CA ALA A 74 24.68 2.44 -0.37
C ALA A 74 23.93 1.11 -0.36
N ILE A 75 23.72 0.60 0.84
CA ILE A 75 22.90 -0.58 1.08
C ILE A 75 21.42 -0.22 1.00
N ASP A 76 20.60 -1.17 0.57
CA ASP A 76 19.15 -1.05 0.61
C ASP A 76 18.63 -1.41 2.00
N VAL A 77 17.60 -0.70 2.46
CA VAL A 77 17.03 -0.87 3.80
C VAL A 77 15.53 -1.05 3.64
N ASP A 78 15.02 -2.24 3.97
CA ASP A 78 13.59 -2.55 3.83
C ASP A 78 12.77 -1.97 4.99
N ILE A 79 11.84 -1.06 4.67
CA ILE A 79 10.94 -0.46 5.68
C ILE A 79 10.04 -1.52 6.33
N ASP A 80 9.51 -2.45 5.54
CA ASP A 80 8.59 -3.48 6.04
C ASP A 80 9.30 -4.36 7.09
N GLU A 81 10.56 -4.72 6.88
CA GLU A 81 11.36 -5.50 7.85
C GLU A 81 11.51 -4.75 9.18
N ILE A 82 11.75 -3.44 9.16
CA ILE A 82 11.85 -2.62 10.36
C ILE A 82 10.50 -2.55 11.09
N LEU A 83 9.41 -2.37 10.34
CA LEU A 83 8.07 -2.25 10.91
C LEU A 83 7.61 -3.57 11.57
N ASP A 84 8.05 -4.71 11.05
CA ASP A 84 7.76 -6.04 11.60
C ASP A 84 8.48 -6.33 12.93
N MET A 85 9.49 -5.53 13.32
CA MET A 85 10.19 -5.68 14.61
C MET A 85 9.41 -5.04 15.76
N ASP A 86 9.40 -5.71 16.91
CA ASP A 86 8.54 -5.38 18.06
C ASP A 86 8.88 -4.07 18.79
N THR A 87 10.17 -3.69 18.88
CA THR A 87 10.63 -2.57 19.70
C THR A 87 11.66 -1.69 19.00
N ASP A 88 11.67 -0.40 19.34
CA ASP A 88 12.66 0.56 18.82
C ASP A 88 14.11 0.16 19.17
N ASP A 89 14.35 -0.52 20.28
CA ASP A 89 15.68 -1.02 20.66
C ASP A 89 16.17 -2.12 19.72
N ILE A 90 15.28 -3.05 19.33
CA ILE A 90 15.58 -4.10 18.35
C ILE A 90 15.83 -3.46 16.98
N ARG A 91 14.95 -2.54 16.55
CA ARG A 91 15.08 -1.81 15.28
C ARG A 91 16.40 -1.03 15.21
N ARG A 92 16.75 -0.29 16.28
CA ARG A 92 18.01 0.45 16.35
C ARG A 92 19.21 -0.48 16.29
N SER A 93 19.20 -1.58 17.04
CA SER A 93 20.29 -2.57 17.02
C SER A 93 20.46 -3.21 15.64
N HIS A 94 19.34 -3.50 14.97
CA HIS A 94 19.31 -4.01 13.61
C HIS A 94 19.97 -3.04 12.63
N LEU A 95 19.55 -1.77 12.66
CA LEU A 95 20.06 -0.71 11.78
C LEU A 95 21.54 -0.39 12.03
N ILE A 96 21.99 -0.37 13.29
CA ILE A 96 23.42 -0.17 13.62
C ILE A 96 24.26 -1.29 13.00
N ARG A 97 23.81 -2.54 13.10
CA ARG A 97 24.51 -3.68 12.50
C ARG A 97 24.50 -3.61 10.98
N LEU A 98 23.37 -3.24 10.38
CA LEU A 98 23.23 -3.14 8.93
C LEU A 98 24.13 -2.01 8.37
N LEU A 99 24.18 -0.87 9.06
CA LEU A 99 24.97 0.31 8.68
C LEU A 99 26.41 0.27 9.19
N SER A 100 26.88 -0.83 9.79
CA SER A 100 28.24 -0.91 10.34
C SER A 100 29.33 -0.81 9.27
N VAL A 101 28.97 -1.08 8.02
CA VAL A 101 29.84 -0.94 6.84
C VAL A 101 30.01 0.51 6.40
N CYS A 102 29.17 1.42 6.90
CA CYS A 102 29.24 2.84 6.58
C CYS A 102 30.48 3.49 7.21
N LYS A 103 31.23 4.26 6.41
CA LYS A 103 32.47 4.93 6.83
C LYS A 103 32.23 6.28 7.53
N ARG A 104 30.97 6.70 7.69
CA ARG A 104 30.60 7.97 8.33
C ARG A 104 30.80 7.92 9.85
N PRO A 105 30.94 9.10 10.49
CA PRO A 105 30.93 9.20 11.94
C PRO A 105 29.70 8.53 12.56
N GLN A 106 29.88 7.89 13.72
CA GLN A 106 28.80 7.26 14.48
C GLN A 106 27.69 8.25 14.88
N SER A 107 28.03 9.54 15.04
CA SER A 107 27.03 10.60 15.28
C SER A 107 26.04 10.73 14.13
N ASP A 108 26.53 10.67 12.89
CA ASP A 108 25.73 10.86 11.69
C ASP A 108 24.83 9.65 11.47
N ILE A 109 25.39 8.45 11.66
CA ILE A 109 24.65 7.18 11.61
C ILE A 109 23.55 7.16 12.70
N SER A 110 23.89 7.53 13.94
CA SER A 110 22.91 7.57 15.05
C SER A 110 21.79 8.57 14.80
N LYS A 111 22.12 9.73 14.20
CA LYS A 111 21.12 10.73 13.81
C LYS A 111 20.20 10.19 12.72
N PHE A 112 20.76 9.62 11.65
CA PHE A 112 20.00 8.98 10.58
C PHE A 112 19.03 7.91 11.12
N ILE A 113 19.52 7.02 11.99
CA ILE A 113 18.68 5.96 12.59
C ILE A 113 17.52 6.57 13.40
N SER A 114 17.80 7.62 14.18
CA SER A 114 16.77 8.26 14.99
C SER A 114 15.71 8.93 14.10
N ASP A 115 16.14 9.65 13.06
CA ASP A 115 15.24 10.28 12.09
C ASP A 115 14.40 9.25 11.33
N LEU A 116 14.97 8.09 10.97
CA LEU A 116 14.26 6.99 10.30
C LEU A 116 13.17 6.40 11.20
N LEU A 117 13.50 6.10 12.46
CA LEU A 117 12.54 5.53 13.40
C LEU A 117 11.38 6.49 13.70
N ASP A 118 11.66 7.79 13.80
CA ASP A 118 10.61 8.78 14.00
C ASP A 118 9.68 8.93 12.78
N ARG A 119 10.22 8.78 11.58
CA ARG A 119 9.42 8.74 10.34
C ARG A 119 8.62 7.45 10.21
N ALA A 120 9.20 6.31 10.57
CA ALA A 120 8.53 5.02 10.53
C ALA A 120 7.29 4.97 11.42
N LYS A 121 7.28 5.68 12.56
CA LYS A 121 6.11 5.83 13.45
C LYS A 121 4.90 6.52 12.79
N THR A 122 5.07 7.15 11.63
CA THR A 122 3.98 7.82 10.91
C THR A 122 3.20 6.89 9.97
N LEU A 123 3.73 5.69 9.73
CA LEU A 123 3.21 4.66 8.85
C LEU A 123 2.18 3.76 9.53
#